data_AF-A0A2Z2PCV7-F1
#
_entry.id   AF-A0A2Z2PCV7-F1
#
_cell.length_a   1.000
_cell.length_b   1.000
_cell.length_c   1.000
_cell.angle_alpha   90.00
_cell.angle_beta   90.00
_cell.angle_gamma   90.00
#
_symmetry.space_group_name_H-M   'P 1'
#
loop_
_entity.id
_entity.type
_entity.pdbx_description
1 polymer ?
#
loop_
_entity_poly.entity_id
_entity_poly.type
_entity_poly.pdbx_seq_one_letter_code
_entity_poly.pdbx_strand_id
1 'polypeptide(L)'
;MVVDGTVLPALLHPEMGHIALQRLPGDTAPSTCRFHDNCAEGLTAGPAIAARFGASLDTFAPEAPEFLMIADYIGQLCCQLVLTLSPQRIVLGGGVCKAPGIIGAAQQAMVRHLGGYAPDAVARPDYLAAPGMGEDAGITGAALCAADHLPEGV
;
A
#
# COMPACT_ATOMS: atom_id res chain seq x y z
N MET A 1 0.65 -3.01 -11.53
CA MET A 1 -0.78 -3.35 -11.66
C MET A 1 -0.91 -4.45 -12.69
N VAL A 2 -1.79 -5.42 -12.47
CA VAL A 2 -2.06 -6.53 -13.40
C VAL A 2 -3.52 -6.48 -13.82
N VAL A 3 -3.77 -6.54 -15.13
CA VAL A 3 -5.11 -6.59 -15.74
C VAL A 3 -5.12 -7.78 -16.70
N ASP A 4 -6.09 -8.68 -16.56
CA ASP A 4 -6.20 -9.91 -17.35
C ASP A 4 -4.91 -10.74 -17.41
N GLY A 5 -4.17 -10.78 -16.29
CA GLY A 5 -2.90 -11.50 -16.17
C GLY A 5 -1.68 -10.77 -16.74
N THR A 6 -1.86 -9.62 -17.39
CA THR A 6 -0.78 -8.82 -17.97
C THR A 6 -0.46 -7.61 -17.10
N VAL A 7 0.82 -7.27 -16.96
CA VAL A 7 1.23 -6.01 -16.33
C VAL A 7 0.73 -4.85 -17.19
N LEU A 8 0.05 -3.86 -16.58
CA LEU A 8 -0.51 -2.74 -17.32
C LEU A 8 0.58 -2.04 -18.18
N PRO A 9 0.43 -1.97 -19.51
CA PRO A 9 1.29 -1.16 -20.35
C PRO A 9 0.97 0.33 -20.10
N ALA A 10 1.96 1.10 -19.71
CA ALA A 10 1.81 2.52 -19.38
C ALA A 10 3.00 3.33 -19.89
N LEU A 11 2.77 4.61 -20.22
CA LEU A 11 3.83 5.55 -20.62
C LEU A 11 4.91 5.68 -19.55
N LEU A 12 4.49 5.73 -18.29
CA LEU A 12 5.30 5.57 -17.09
C LEU A 12 4.59 4.51 -16.24
N HIS A 13 5.35 3.62 -15.59
CA HIS A 13 4.75 2.66 -14.66
C HIS A 13 3.96 3.39 -13.56
N PRO A 14 2.86 2.82 -13.05
CA PRO A 14 2.06 3.50 -12.03
C PRO A 14 2.86 3.82 -10.76
N GLU A 15 2.95 5.11 -10.43
CA GLU A 15 3.65 5.65 -9.24
C GLU A 15 2.67 5.93 -8.10
N MET A 16 2.03 4.87 -7.59
CA MET A 16 0.95 5.00 -6.59
C MET A 16 1.43 5.55 -5.24
N GLY A 17 2.71 5.36 -4.89
CA GLY A 17 3.30 5.91 -3.67
C GLY A 17 3.36 7.45 -3.65
N HIS A 18 3.27 8.09 -4.81
CA HIS A 18 3.29 9.55 -4.93
C HIS A 18 1.90 10.20 -4.93
N ILE A 19 0.83 9.42 -4.76
CA ILE A 19 -0.52 9.94 -4.59
C ILE A 19 -0.61 10.75 -3.29
N ALA A 20 -1.19 11.95 -3.36
CA ALA A 20 -1.37 12.83 -2.21
C ALA A 20 -2.42 12.28 -1.24
N LEU A 21 -2.16 12.40 0.06
CA LEU A 21 -3.06 12.00 1.14
C LEU A 21 -3.58 13.22 1.91
N GLN A 22 -4.72 13.03 2.58
CA GLN A 22 -5.26 14.01 3.51
C GLN A 22 -4.59 13.81 4.87
N ARG A 23 -3.85 14.83 5.32
CA ARG A 23 -3.17 14.79 6.62
C ARG A 23 -4.20 14.68 7.75
N LEU A 24 -3.93 13.80 8.70
CA LEU A 24 -4.74 13.70 9.91
C LEU A 24 -4.59 14.99 10.74
N PRO A 25 -5.68 15.44 11.42
CA PRO A 25 -5.59 16.56 12.33
C PRO A 25 -4.47 16.36 13.36
N GLY A 26 -3.58 17.36 13.47
CA GLY A 26 -2.44 17.34 14.38
C GLY A 26 -1.14 16.74 13.82
N ASP A 27 -1.17 16.05 12.67
CA ASP A 27 0.07 15.60 12.02
C ASP A 27 0.77 16.76 11.28
N THR A 28 1.85 17.23 11.89
CA THR A 28 2.71 18.30 11.37
C THR A 28 4.04 17.79 10.85
N ALA A 29 4.26 16.47 10.84
CA ALA A 29 5.54 15.91 10.43
C ALA A 29 5.80 16.16 8.93
N PRO A 30 7.02 16.59 8.56
CA PRO A 30 7.37 16.80 7.17
C PRO A 30 7.32 15.48 6.40
N SER A 31 6.91 15.55 5.13
CA SER A 31 7.05 14.43 4.22
C SER A 31 8.53 14.14 3.95
N THR A 32 8.92 12.86 3.92
CA THR A 32 10.29 12.48 3.51
C THR A 32 10.46 12.40 2.00
N CYS A 33 9.38 12.56 1.23
CA CYS A 33 9.47 12.60 -0.23
C CYS A 33 10.07 13.94 -0.66
N ARG A 34 11.14 13.90 -1.46
CA ARG A 34 11.79 15.11 -2.00
C ARG A 34 10.93 15.91 -2.99
N PHE A 35 9.83 15.33 -3.46
CA PHE A 35 9.00 15.88 -4.52
C PHE A 35 7.64 16.41 -4.05
N HIS A 36 7.09 15.84 -2.98
CA HIS A 36 5.70 16.09 -2.58
C HIS A 36 5.58 16.24 -1.07
N ASP A 37 4.79 17.22 -0.63
CA ASP A 37 4.65 17.58 0.79
C ASP A 37 3.77 16.61 1.59
N ASN A 38 2.98 15.76 0.93
CA ASN A 38 1.99 14.90 1.58
C ASN A 38 1.64 13.64 0.78
N CYS A 39 2.57 13.10 -0.02
CA CYS A 39 2.30 11.85 -0.73
C CYS A 39 2.37 10.63 0.20
N ALA A 40 1.74 9.52 -0.20
CA ALA A 40 1.67 8.30 0.60
C ALA A 40 3.06 7.82 1.05
N GLU A 41 4.01 7.67 0.14
CA GLU A 41 5.40 7.30 0.46
C GLU A 41 6.01 8.24 1.50
N GLY A 42 5.89 9.54 1.28
CA GLY A 42 6.48 10.56 2.15
C GLY A 42 5.89 10.57 3.57
N LEU A 43 4.70 10.00 3.77
CA LEU A 43 4.03 9.95 5.06
C LEU A 43 4.04 8.55 5.71
N THR A 44 4.22 7.48 4.95
CA THR A 44 4.05 6.10 5.46
C THR A 44 5.24 5.17 5.23
N ALA A 45 6.24 5.56 4.42
CA ALA A 45 7.41 4.72 4.23
C ALA A 45 8.18 4.53 5.55
N GLY A 46 8.93 3.43 5.68
CA GLY A 46 9.75 3.16 6.87
C GLY A 46 10.60 4.36 7.32
N PRO A 47 11.33 5.05 6.40
CA PRO A 47 12.03 6.29 6.72
C PRO A 47 11.13 7.43 7.24
N ALA A 48 9.92 7.57 6.69
CA ALA A 48 8.95 8.56 7.17
C ALA A 48 8.48 8.26 8.59
N ILE A 49 8.19 6.99 8.89
CA ILE A 49 7.79 6.53 10.22
C ILE A 49 8.93 6.76 11.22
N ALA A 50 10.15 6.36 10.86
CA ALA A 50 11.33 6.54 11.71
C ALA A 50 11.65 8.03 11.94
N ALA A 51 11.54 8.88 10.92
CA ALA A 51 11.73 10.32 11.06
C ALA A 51 10.65 10.98 11.93
N ARG A 52 9.40 10.50 11.84
CA ARG A 52 8.26 11.02 12.60
C ARG A 52 8.29 10.60 14.07
N PHE A 53 8.57 9.32 14.34
CA PHE A 53 8.37 8.73 15.68
C PHE A 53 9.67 8.24 16.35
N GLY A 54 10.80 8.25 15.63
CA GLY A 54 12.08 7.75 16.15
C GLY A 54 12.17 6.22 16.27
N ALA A 55 11.18 5.48 15.76
CA ALA A 55 11.11 4.02 15.85
C ALA A 55 10.44 3.40 14.61
N SER A 56 10.60 2.09 14.41
CA SER A 56 9.88 1.33 13.38
C SER A 56 8.45 1.02 13.81
N LEU A 57 7.54 0.84 12.84
CA LEU A 57 6.12 0.67 13.12
C LEU A 57 5.80 -0.54 14.00
N ASP A 58 6.56 -1.62 13.85
CA ASP A 58 6.43 -2.87 14.60
C ASP A 58 6.81 -2.76 16.09
N THR A 59 7.36 -1.62 16.52
CA THR A 59 7.61 -1.34 17.95
C THR A 59 6.38 -0.83 18.68
N PHE A 60 5.35 -0.36 17.96
CA PHE A 60 4.12 0.17 18.53
C PHE A 60 3.06 -0.93 18.65
N ALA A 61 2.22 -0.85 19.68
CA ALA A 61 1.06 -1.72 19.80
C ALA A 61 0.03 -1.42 18.69
N PRO A 62 -0.75 -2.39 18.20
CA PRO A 62 -1.72 -2.19 17.11
C PRO A 62 -2.78 -1.11 17.38
N GLU A 63 -3.06 -0.81 18.65
CA GLU A 63 -4.01 0.21 19.08
C GLU A 63 -3.36 1.56 19.38
N ALA A 64 -2.03 1.66 19.29
CA ALA A 64 -1.31 2.89 19.57
C ALA A 64 -1.63 3.98 18.52
N PRO A 65 -1.68 5.26 18.91
CA PRO A 65 -1.97 6.36 17.97
C PRO A 65 -1.05 6.40 16.75
N GLU A 66 0.24 6.09 16.92
CA GLU A 66 1.24 6.04 15.86
C GLU A 66 0.90 4.95 14.84
N PHE A 67 0.53 3.77 15.34
CA PHE A 67 0.15 2.64 14.51
C PHE A 67 -1.13 2.93 13.71
N LEU A 68 -2.15 3.44 14.39
CA LEU A 68 -3.44 3.77 13.78
C LEU A 68 -3.32 4.91 12.77
N MET A 69 -2.43 5.88 12.99
CA MET A 69 -2.13 6.93 12.02
C MET A 69 -1.57 6.37 10.72
N ILE A 70 -0.57 5.47 10.79
CA ILE A 70 -0.01 4.87 9.59
C ILE A 70 -1.03 3.96 8.90
N ALA A 71 -1.80 3.19 9.67
CA ALA A 71 -2.90 2.40 9.13
C ALA A 71 -3.92 3.27 8.38
N ASP A 72 -4.26 4.45 8.91
CA ASP A 72 -5.19 5.37 8.27
C ASP A 72 -4.67 5.89 6.93
N TYR A 73 -3.40 6.32 6.88
CA TYR A 73 -2.78 6.79 5.64
C TYR A 73 -2.68 5.69 4.57
N ILE A 74 -2.31 4.47 4.95
CA ILE A 74 -2.33 3.33 4.02
C ILE A 74 -3.78 3.07 3.55
N GLY A 75 -4.75 3.16 4.45
CA GLY A 75 -6.17 3.04 4.13
C GLY A 75 -6.66 4.10 3.15
N GLN A 76 -6.22 5.36 3.29
CA GLN A 76 -6.53 6.44 2.34
C GLN A 76 -5.97 6.13 0.95
N LEU A 77 -4.72 5.67 0.85
CA LEU A 77 -4.15 5.24 -0.43
C LEU A 77 -4.99 4.12 -1.04
N CYS A 78 -5.30 3.08 -0.27
CA CYS A 78 -6.11 1.96 -0.76
C CYS A 78 -7.50 2.41 -1.20
N CYS A 79 -8.16 3.33 -0.48
CA CYS A 79 -9.44 3.92 -0.87
C CYS A 79 -9.33 4.60 -2.25
N GLN A 80 -8.29 5.40 -2.47
CA GLN A 80 -8.05 6.02 -3.78
C GLN A 80 -7.87 4.97 -4.89
N LEU A 81 -7.12 3.89 -4.63
CA LEU A 81 -6.96 2.81 -5.60
C LEU A 81 -8.28 2.08 -5.90
N VAL A 82 -9.12 1.86 -4.88
CA VAL A 82 -10.46 1.28 -5.06
C VAL A 82 -11.31 2.17 -5.96
N LEU A 83 -11.37 3.47 -5.68
CA LEU A 83 -12.22 4.40 -6.41
C LEU A 83 -11.74 4.67 -7.84
N THR A 84 -10.45 4.49 -8.12
CA THR A 84 -9.86 4.80 -9.43
C THR A 84 -9.71 3.56 -10.32
N LEU A 85 -9.40 2.40 -9.74
CA LEU A 85 -9.04 1.19 -10.47
C LEU A 85 -10.01 0.04 -10.25
N SER A 86 -10.84 0.09 -9.21
CA SER A 86 -11.75 -0.99 -8.81
C SER A 86 -11.08 -2.39 -8.84
N PRO A 87 -9.92 -2.58 -8.18
CA PRO A 87 -9.18 -3.82 -8.27
C PRO A 87 -9.93 -4.97 -7.58
N GLN A 88 -9.71 -6.19 -8.07
CA GLN A 88 -10.27 -7.40 -7.46
C GLN A 88 -9.60 -7.77 -6.13
N ARG A 89 -8.34 -7.36 -5.96
CA ARG A 89 -7.51 -7.54 -4.76
C ARG A 89 -6.39 -6.51 -4.76
N ILE A 90 -5.95 -6.10 -3.57
CA ILE A 90 -4.76 -5.28 -3.36
C ILE A 90 -3.79 -6.08 -2.49
N VAL A 91 -2.54 -6.20 -2.94
CA VAL A 91 -1.48 -6.90 -2.19
C VAL A 91 -0.49 -5.86 -1.66
N LEU A 92 -0.33 -5.82 -0.33
CA LEU A 92 0.53 -4.87 0.37
C LEU A 92 1.81 -5.58 0.85
N GLY A 93 2.91 -5.34 0.14
CA GLY A 93 4.24 -5.80 0.52
C GLY A 93 5.06 -4.73 1.27
N GLY A 94 6.36 -4.98 1.42
CA GLY A 94 7.31 -4.07 2.04
C GLY A 94 7.37 -4.16 3.57
N GLY A 95 8.44 -3.64 4.17
CA GLY A 95 8.75 -3.82 5.59
C GLY A 95 7.69 -3.26 6.54
N VAL A 96 7.08 -2.12 6.21
CA VAL A 96 6.02 -1.51 7.03
C VAL A 96 4.81 -2.42 7.14
N CYS A 97 4.41 -3.06 6.04
CA CYS A 97 3.25 -3.95 5.98
C CYS A 97 3.48 -5.29 6.69
N LYS A 98 4.69 -5.55 7.21
CA LYS A 98 4.99 -6.71 8.06
C LYS A 98 4.62 -6.50 9.53
N ALA A 99 4.38 -5.25 9.95
CA ALA A 99 3.98 -4.96 11.32
C ALA A 99 2.67 -5.71 11.65
N PRO A 100 2.62 -6.53 12.72
CA PRO A 100 1.45 -7.35 13.01
C PRO A 100 0.14 -6.54 13.09
N GLY A 101 -0.88 -6.94 12.34
CA GLY A 101 -2.19 -6.30 12.33
C GLY A 101 -2.35 -5.09 11.39
N ILE A 102 -1.27 -4.58 10.77
CA ILE A 102 -1.32 -3.34 10.00
C ILE A 102 -2.24 -3.44 8.77
N ILE A 103 -2.25 -4.59 8.09
CA ILE A 103 -3.10 -4.82 6.92
C ILE A 103 -4.58 -4.78 7.32
N GLY A 104 -4.95 -5.42 8.43
CA GLY A 104 -6.32 -5.38 8.93
C GLY A 104 -6.75 -3.97 9.34
N ALA A 105 -5.89 -3.24 10.05
CA ALA A 105 -6.15 -1.86 10.44
C ALA A 105 -6.28 -0.92 9.22
N ALA A 106 -5.41 -1.10 8.22
CA ALA A 106 -5.48 -0.36 6.95
C ALA A 106 -6.74 -0.69 6.15
N GLN A 107 -7.19 -1.95 6.14
CA GLN A 107 -8.46 -2.32 5.50
C GLN A 107 -9.65 -1.66 6.21
N GLN A 108 -9.67 -1.65 7.54
CA GLN A 108 -10.71 -0.94 8.29
C GLN A 108 -10.71 0.56 7.96
N ALA A 109 -9.53 1.18 7.88
CA ALA A 109 -9.40 2.58 7.45
C ALA A 109 -9.89 2.81 6.03
N MET A 110 -9.49 1.95 5.08
CA MET A 110 -9.96 2.00 3.70
C MET A 110 -11.49 1.95 3.64
N VAL A 111 -12.12 1.00 4.33
CA VAL A 111 -13.59 0.86 4.37
C VAL A 111 -14.26 2.10 4.96
N ARG A 112 -13.69 2.70 6.04
CA ARG A 112 -14.19 3.96 6.59
C ARG A 112 -14.12 5.10 5.56
N HIS A 113 -12.98 5.25 4.88
CA HIS A 113 -12.77 6.29 3.86
C HIS A 113 -13.63 6.10 2.61
N LEU A 114 -14.06 4.86 2.32
CA LEU A 114 -15.01 4.58 1.25
C LEU A 114 -16.45 5.00 1.59
N GLY A 115 -16.76 5.25 2.86
CA GLY A 115 -18.03 5.85 3.29
C GLY A 115 -19.30 5.07 2.89
N GLY A 116 -19.19 3.76 2.65
CA GLY A 116 -20.30 2.91 2.19
C GLY A 116 -20.58 2.97 0.68
N TYR A 117 -19.72 3.62 -0.12
CA TYR A 117 -19.90 3.70 -1.58
C TYR A 117 -19.52 2.41 -2.32
N ALA A 118 -18.51 1.68 -1.83
CA ALA A 118 -17.99 0.50 -2.50
C ALA A 118 -18.76 -0.79 -2.15
N PRO A 119 -18.71 -1.82 -3.00
CA PRO A 119 -19.32 -3.12 -2.71
C PRO A 119 -18.71 -3.79 -1.46
N ASP A 120 -19.51 -4.58 -0.75
CA ASP A 120 -19.07 -5.34 0.45
C ASP A 120 -17.84 -6.22 0.22
N ALA A 121 -17.58 -6.60 -1.04
CA ALA A 121 -16.41 -7.36 -1.45
C ALA A 121 -15.07 -6.74 -1.00
N VAL A 122 -14.98 -5.41 -0.84
CA VAL A 122 -13.76 -4.72 -0.40
C VAL A 122 -13.44 -4.95 1.08
N ALA A 123 -14.44 -5.37 1.87
CA ALA A 123 -14.30 -5.68 3.29
C ALA A 123 -13.98 -7.16 3.56
N ARG A 124 -13.89 -8.01 2.52
CA ARG A 124 -13.52 -9.42 2.70
C ARG A 124 -12.08 -9.54 3.20
N PRO A 125 -11.76 -10.49 4.11
CA PRO A 125 -10.42 -10.61 4.70
C PRO A 125 -9.26 -10.77 3.71
N ASP A 126 -9.53 -11.27 2.49
CA ASP A 126 -8.52 -11.52 1.45
C ASP A 126 -8.46 -10.40 0.39
N TYR A 127 -9.23 -9.33 0.54
CA TYR A 127 -9.23 -8.21 -0.41
C TYR A 127 -7.97 -7.35 -0.27
N LEU A 128 -7.59 -7.00 0.96
CA LEU A 128 -6.32 -6.35 1.29
C LEU A 128 -5.43 -7.42 1.95
N ALA A 129 -4.39 -7.86 1.25
CA ALA A 129 -3.64 -9.07 1.65
C ALA A 129 -2.12 -8.85 1.66
N ALA A 130 -1.41 -9.66 2.45
CA ALA A 130 0.04 -9.79 2.33
C ALA A 130 0.42 -10.60 1.07
N PRO A 131 1.65 -10.48 0.56
CA PRO A 131 2.12 -11.32 -0.55
C PRO A 131 2.12 -12.80 -0.14
N GLY A 132 1.46 -13.65 -0.92
CA GLY A 132 1.45 -15.10 -0.66
C GLY A 132 2.82 -15.77 -0.82
N MET A 133 3.74 -15.14 -1.56
CA MET A 133 5.13 -15.58 -1.75
C MET A 133 6.10 -14.88 -0.78
N GLY A 134 5.62 -14.11 0.20
CA GLY A 134 6.48 -13.38 1.13
C GLY A 134 7.51 -12.49 0.42
N GLU A 135 8.78 -12.64 0.79
CA GLU A 135 9.90 -11.89 0.21
C GLU A 135 10.19 -12.25 -1.24
N ASP A 136 9.76 -13.44 -1.69
CA ASP A 136 10.11 -13.96 -3.02
C ASP A 136 9.18 -13.44 -4.12
N ALA A 137 8.15 -12.65 -3.77
CA ALA A 137 7.21 -12.11 -4.73
C ALA A 137 7.91 -11.27 -5.82
N GLY A 138 8.89 -10.46 -5.45
CA GLY A 138 9.63 -9.60 -6.37
C GLY A 138 10.53 -10.39 -7.33
N ILE A 139 11.34 -11.32 -6.79
CA ILE A 139 12.26 -12.11 -7.62
C ILE A 139 11.51 -13.09 -8.53
N THR A 140 10.41 -13.67 -8.05
CA THR A 140 9.54 -14.52 -8.85
C THR A 140 8.88 -13.73 -9.98
N GLY A 141 8.38 -12.52 -9.69
CA GLY A 141 7.81 -11.64 -10.71
C GLY A 141 8.82 -11.29 -11.81
N ALA A 142 10.07 -11.03 -11.46
CA ALA A 142 11.14 -10.79 -12.43
C ALA A 142 11.43 -12.02 -13.31
N ALA A 143 11.45 -13.22 -12.72
CA ALA A 143 11.63 -14.48 -13.46
C ALA A 143 10.47 -14.75 -14.43
N LEU A 144 9.22 -14.47 -14.01
CA LEU A 144 8.04 -14.58 -14.89
C LEU A 144 8.12 -13.59 -16.06
N CYS A 145 8.49 -12.33 -15.80
CA CYS A 145 8.68 -11.35 -16.86
C CYS A 145 9.75 -11.78 -17.87
N ALA A 146 10.84 -12.39 -17.41
CA ALA A 146 11.88 -12.92 -18.29
C ALA A 146 11.36 -14.08 -19.15
N ALA A 147 10.59 -15.00 -18.55
CA ALA A 147 10.00 -16.14 -19.25
C ALA A 147 9.04 -15.70 -20.38
N ASP A 148 8.24 -14.65 -20.15
CA ASP A 148 7.31 -14.10 -21.15
C ASP A 148 8.03 -13.46 -22.36
N HIS A 149 9.34 -13.18 -22.24
CA HIS A 149 10.16 -12.59 -23.29
C HIS A 149 11.19 -13.56 -23.89
N LEU A 150 11.16 -14.85 -23.49
CA LEU A 150 11.96 -15.87 -24.16
C LEU A 150 11.33 -16.21 -25.53
N PRO A 151 12.15 -16.38 -26.58
CA PRO A 151 11.64 -16.81 -27.88
C PRO A 151 11.03 -18.21 -27.78
N GLU A 152 9.95 -18.47 -28.52
CA GLU A 152 9.33 -19.80 -28.58
C GLU A 152 10.37 -20.86 -28.99
N GLY A 153 10.53 -21.91 -28.16
CA GLY A 153 11.41 -23.06 -28.46
C GLY A 153 12.71 -23.16 -27.65
N VAL A 154 12.84 -22.41 -26.55
CA VAL A 154 13.85 -22.66 -25.49
C VAL A 154 13.26 -23.54 -24.39
#